data_AF-A0A2V9DRH0-F1
#
_entry.id   AF-A0A2V9DRH0-F1
#
_cell.length_a   1.000
_cell.length_b   1.000
_cell.length_c   1.000
_cell.angle_alpha   90.00
_cell.angle_beta   90.00
_cell.angle_gamma   90.00
#
_symmetry.space_group_name_H-M   'P 1'
#
loop_
_entity.id
_entity.type
_entity.pdbx_description
1 polymer ?
#
loop_
_entity_poly.entity_id
_entity_poly.type
_entity_poly.pdbx_seq_one_letter_code
_entity_poly.pdbx_strand_id
1 'polypeptide(L)'
;VVLTTGGTGVGPRDTTPEATSAVCQKILPGLGELMREKGREKNPRAVLSRAVAGVCKHALIVNLPGSPRGAVESLDVVADLLPHAVEVLRGASHD
;
A
#
# COMPACT_ATOMS: atom_id res chain seq x y z
N VAL A 1 6.67 -4.80 -8.98
CA VAL A 1 5.72 -4.11 -8.08
C VAL A 1 4.36 -4.09 -8.74
N VAL A 2 3.29 -4.31 -7.99
CA VAL A 2 1.91 -4.16 -8.44
C VAL A 2 1.27 -3.04 -7.62
N LEU A 3 0.69 -2.06 -8.31
CA LEU A 3 -0.04 -0.96 -7.69
C LEU A 3 -1.53 -1.14 -8.02
N THR A 4 -2.38 -1.07 -7.01
CA THR A 4 -3.84 -1.03 -7.21
C THR A 4 -4.36 0.35 -6.83
N THR A 5 -5.46 0.79 -7.41
CA THR A 5 -6.11 2.07 -7.05
C THR A 5 -7.60 1.85 -6.83
N GLY A 6 -8.13 2.39 -5.72
CA GLY A 6 -9.55 2.31 -5.37
C GLY A 6 -9.95 1.06 -4.58
N GLY A 7 -11.19 1.06 -4.09
CA GLY A 7 -11.75 -0.04 -3.32
C GLY A 7 -11.15 -0.21 -1.91
N THR A 8 -10.52 0.82 -1.36
CA THR A 8 -9.87 0.82 -0.04
C THR A 8 -10.64 1.55 1.05
N GLY A 9 -11.81 2.10 0.76
CA GLY A 9 -12.66 2.77 1.74
C GLY A 9 -13.47 1.80 2.61
N VAL A 10 -14.48 2.31 3.30
CA VAL A 10 -15.41 1.51 4.14
C VAL A 10 -16.73 1.20 3.43
N GLY A 11 -16.83 1.48 2.13
CA GLY A 11 -18.03 1.20 1.35
C GLY A 11 -18.27 -0.30 1.18
N PRO A 12 -19.52 -0.74 0.96
CA PRO A 12 -19.87 -2.16 0.90
C PRO A 12 -19.24 -2.92 -0.28
N ARG A 13 -18.69 -2.20 -1.27
CA ARG A 13 -17.96 -2.78 -2.42
C ARG A 13 -16.46 -2.55 -2.35
N ASP A 14 -15.97 -1.90 -1.30
CA ASP A 14 -14.54 -1.68 -1.12
C ASP A 14 -13.92 -2.99 -0.59
N THR A 15 -13.34 -3.79 -1.48
CA THR A 15 -12.81 -5.13 -1.12
C THR A 15 -11.34 -5.31 -1.52
N THR A 16 -10.67 -4.24 -1.98
CA THR A 16 -9.28 -4.31 -2.45
C THR A 16 -8.32 -4.78 -1.35
N PRO A 17 -8.42 -4.28 -0.08
CA PRO A 17 -7.57 -4.77 1.00
C PRO A 17 -7.76 -6.25 1.30
N GLU A 18 -9.00 -6.74 1.34
CA GLU A 18 -9.34 -8.14 1.57
C GLU A 18 -8.74 -9.04 0.49
N ALA A 19 -8.92 -8.66 -0.79
CA ALA A 19 -8.36 -9.40 -1.91
C ALA A 19 -6.82 -9.42 -1.87
N THR A 20 -6.20 -8.31 -1.48
CA THR A 20 -4.75 -8.21 -1.34
C THR A 20 -4.25 -9.11 -0.20
N SER A 21 -4.89 -9.02 0.97
CA SER A 21 -4.55 -9.86 2.13
C SER A 21 -4.73 -11.35 1.86
N ALA A 22 -5.72 -11.75 1.06
CA ALA A 22 -5.95 -13.14 0.72
C ALA A 22 -4.85 -13.77 -0.16
N VAL A 23 -4.14 -12.97 -0.96
CA VAL A 23 -3.10 -13.46 -1.89
C VAL A 23 -1.67 -13.24 -1.38
N CYS A 24 -1.47 -12.34 -0.44
CA CYS A 24 -0.14 -12.04 0.10
C CYS A 24 0.29 -13.04 1.18
N GLN A 25 1.51 -13.56 1.09
CA GLN A 25 2.11 -14.42 2.13
C GLN A 25 2.68 -13.62 3.30
N LYS A 26 3.00 -12.34 3.08
CA LYS A 26 3.49 -11.41 4.12
C LYS A 26 2.80 -10.07 3.97
N ILE A 27 2.20 -9.56 5.03
CA ILE A 27 1.64 -8.21 5.08
C ILE A 27 2.71 -7.27 5.61
N LEU A 28 2.81 -6.09 5.00
CA LEU A 28 3.71 -5.01 5.38
C LEU A 28 2.86 -3.86 5.98
N PRO A 29 2.42 -3.97 7.25
CA PRO A 29 1.51 -3.01 7.85
C PRO A 29 2.10 -1.58 7.86
N GLY A 30 3.41 -1.46 8.06
CA GLY A 30 4.13 -0.17 8.11
C GLY A 30 3.94 0.72 6.88
N LEU A 31 3.79 0.15 5.67
CA LEU A 31 3.52 0.97 4.47
C LEU A 31 2.11 1.58 4.52
N GLY A 32 1.11 0.80 4.94
CA GLY A 32 -0.26 1.30 5.09
C GLY A 32 -0.37 2.34 6.22
N GLU A 33 0.34 2.12 7.32
CA GLU A 33 0.45 3.06 8.44
C GLU A 33 1.05 4.38 8.00
N LEU A 34 2.21 4.36 7.33
CA LEU A 34 2.90 5.56 6.87
C LEU A 34 2.06 6.35 5.85
N MET A 35 1.42 5.67 4.89
CA MET A 35 0.52 6.33 3.94
C MET A 35 -0.64 7.04 4.64
N ARG A 36 -1.27 6.41 5.65
CA ARG A 36 -2.35 7.03 6.44
C ARG A 36 -1.83 8.19 7.28
N GLU A 37 -0.68 8.02 7.93
CA GLU A 37 -0.06 9.03 8.78
C GLU A 37 0.28 10.30 8.01
N LYS A 38 0.90 10.17 6.84
CA LYS A 38 1.22 11.32 5.98
C LYS A 38 0.00 11.86 5.24
N GLY A 39 -0.91 10.98 4.83
CA GLY A 39 -2.17 11.40 4.21
C GLY A 39 -3.03 12.28 5.13
N ARG A 40 -3.10 11.97 6.44
CA ARG A 40 -3.93 12.74 7.39
C ARG A 40 -3.45 14.17 7.61
N GLU A 41 -2.17 14.46 7.37
CA GLU A 41 -1.61 15.81 7.42
C GLU A 41 -2.26 16.73 6.37
N LYS A 42 -2.70 16.18 5.23
CA LYS A 42 -3.34 16.91 4.12
C LYS A 42 -4.86 16.73 4.09
N ASN A 43 -5.35 15.55 4.44
CA ASN A 43 -6.77 15.22 4.45
C ASN A 43 -7.08 14.33 5.68
N PRO A 44 -7.74 14.85 6.72
CA PRO A 44 -8.04 14.09 7.94
C PRO A 44 -8.78 12.76 7.69
N ARG A 45 -9.53 12.64 6.59
CA ARG A 45 -10.25 11.41 6.23
C ARG A 45 -9.33 10.29 5.73
N ALA A 46 -8.06 10.55 5.45
CA ALA A 46 -7.10 9.54 4.99
C ALA A 46 -6.97 8.36 5.96
N VAL A 47 -7.21 8.59 7.26
CA VAL A 47 -7.20 7.55 8.29
C VAL A 47 -8.26 6.45 8.08
N LEU A 48 -9.32 6.73 7.32
CA LEU A 48 -10.38 5.76 7.01
C LEU A 48 -9.99 4.76 5.93
N SER A 49 -8.87 4.97 5.24
CA SER A 49 -8.37 4.06 4.22
C SER A 49 -7.92 2.75 4.86
N ARG A 50 -8.46 1.63 4.39
CA ARG A 50 -8.04 0.27 4.74
C ARG A 50 -6.93 -0.26 3.83
N ALA A 51 -6.28 0.60 3.04
CA ALA A 51 -5.18 0.22 2.17
C ALA A 51 -4.11 -0.60 2.91
N VAL A 52 -3.69 -1.71 2.30
CA VAL A 52 -2.61 -2.57 2.78
C VAL A 52 -1.52 -2.70 1.71
N ALA A 53 -0.35 -3.14 2.14
CA ALA A 53 0.71 -3.58 1.26
C ALA A 53 1.17 -4.97 1.71
N GLY A 54 1.67 -5.77 0.78
CA GLY A 54 2.09 -7.13 1.06
C GLY A 54 2.89 -7.76 -0.05
N VAL A 55 3.49 -8.90 0.24
CA VAL A 55 4.27 -9.71 -0.70
C VAL A 55 3.39 -10.84 -1.20
N CYS A 56 3.24 -10.95 -2.51
CA CYS A 56 2.67 -12.10 -3.20
C CYS A 56 3.76 -12.74 -4.09
N LYS A 57 4.27 -13.91 -3.68
CA LYS A 57 5.38 -14.61 -4.33
C LYS A 57 6.60 -13.68 -4.44
N HIS A 58 6.94 -13.24 -5.65
CA HIS A 58 8.08 -12.36 -5.96
C HIS A 58 7.65 -10.92 -6.24
N ALA A 59 6.42 -10.55 -5.88
CA ALA A 59 5.86 -9.23 -6.13
C ALA A 59 5.46 -8.53 -4.83
N LEU A 60 5.89 -7.28 -4.70
CA LEU A 60 5.31 -6.33 -3.75
C LEU A 60 4.01 -5.76 -4.34
N ILE A 61 2.92 -5.85 -3.60
CA ILE A 61 1.61 -5.26 -3.89
C ILE A 61 1.38 -4.09 -2.93
N VAL A 62 0.97 -2.93 -3.44
CA VAL A 62 0.62 -1.75 -2.65
C VAL A 62 -0.75 -1.23 -3.09
N ASN A 63 -1.69 -1.10 -2.15
CA ASN A 63 -2.98 -0.48 -2.43
C ASN A 63 -2.91 1.03 -2.27
N LEU A 64 -3.34 1.76 -3.30
CA LEU A 64 -3.43 3.22 -3.29
C LEU A 64 -4.90 3.66 -3.25
N PRO A 65 -5.20 4.86 -2.71
CA PRO A 65 -6.53 5.46 -2.79
C PRO A 65 -7.07 5.55 -4.23
N GLY A 66 -8.40 5.62 -4.37
CA GLY A 66 -9.07 5.73 -5.69
C GLY A 66 -9.05 7.13 -6.29
N SER A 67 -8.90 8.18 -5.48
CA SER A 67 -8.76 9.54 -5.99
C SER A 67 -7.36 9.74 -6.59
N PRO A 68 -7.21 10.34 -7.78
CA PRO A 68 -5.89 10.58 -8.39
C PRO A 68 -4.91 11.30 -7.45
N ARG A 69 -5.36 12.36 -6.78
CA ARG A 69 -4.56 13.10 -5.78
C ARG A 69 -4.09 12.21 -4.64
N GLY A 70 -5.01 11.50 -3.99
CA GLY A 70 -4.68 10.61 -2.87
C GLY A 70 -3.77 9.44 -3.27
N ALA A 71 -3.90 8.95 -4.51
CA ALA A 71 -3.02 7.90 -5.04
C ALA A 71 -1.58 8.40 -5.19
N VAL A 72 -1.39 9.56 -5.83
CA VAL A 72 -0.07 10.19 -6.00
C VAL A 72 0.54 10.53 -4.65
N GLU A 73 -0.20 11.24 -3.78
CA GLU A 73 0.31 11.62 -2.46
C GLU A 73 0.68 10.40 -1.59
N SER A 74 -0.06 9.30 -1.68
CA SER A 74 0.28 8.08 -0.92
C SER A 74 1.48 7.35 -1.53
N LEU A 75 1.59 7.32 -2.85
CA LEU A 75 2.73 6.70 -3.53
C LEU A 75 4.03 7.46 -3.24
N ASP A 76 4.02 8.79 -3.32
CA ASP A 76 5.19 9.64 -3.03
C ASP A 76 5.75 9.38 -1.63
N VAL A 77 4.89 9.11 -0.66
CA VAL A 77 5.27 8.82 0.73
C VAL A 77 6.07 7.52 0.88
N VAL A 78 5.83 6.53 0.02
CA VAL A 78 6.45 5.20 0.13
C VAL A 78 7.39 4.86 -1.02
N ALA A 79 7.44 5.67 -2.07
CA ALA A 79 8.13 5.37 -3.33
C ALA A 79 9.60 5.02 -3.11
N ASP A 80 10.32 5.78 -2.29
CA ASP A 80 11.75 5.59 -2.03
C ASP A 80 12.06 4.29 -1.28
N LEU A 81 11.07 3.70 -0.61
CA LEU A 81 11.21 2.43 0.12
C LEU A 81 11.03 1.22 -0.81
N LEU A 82 10.33 1.39 -1.93
CA LEU A 82 9.94 0.27 -2.80
C LEU A 82 11.14 -0.40 -3.50
N PRO A 83 12.17 0.32 -4.01
CA PRO A 83 13.34 -0.29 -4.63
C PRO A 83 14.04 -1.28 -3.71
N HIS A 84 14.37 -0.86 -2.49
CA HIS A 84 15.03 -1.73 -1.50
C HIS A 84 14.17 -2.97 -1.17
N ALA A 85 12.86 -2.79 -0.96
CA ALA A 85 11.96 -3.92 -0.72
C ALA A 85 11.93 -4.92 -1.90
N VAL A 86 12.02 -4.43 -3.14
CA VAL A 86 12.07 -5.29 -4.35
C VAL A 86 13.41 -6.01 -4.46
N GLU A 87 14.52 -5.35 -4.13
CA GLU A 87 15.85 -5.97 -4.13
C GLU A 87 15.93 -7.12 -3.12
N VAL A 88 15.48 -6.86 -1.89
CA VAL A 88 15.38 -7.89 -0.83
C VAL A 88 14.50 -9.06 -1.28
N LEU A 89 13.36 -8.81 -1.93
CA LEU A 89 12.49 -9.86 -2.45
C LEU A 89 13.14 -10.71 -3.55
N ARG A 90 14.14 -10.17 -4.25
CA ARG A 90 14.93 -10.87 -5.28
C ARG A 90 16.12 -11.63 -4.71
N GLY A 91 16.32 -11.60 -3.38
CA GLY A 91 17.42 -12.28 -2.71
C GLY A 91 18.68 -11.44 -2.54
N ALA A 92 18.59 -10.11 -2.66
CA ALA A 92 19.67 -9.23 -2.23
C ALA A 92 19.83 -9.26 -0.69
N SER A 93 21.05 -9.03 -0.23
CA SER A 93 21.37 -8.90 1.20
C SER A 93 20.60 -7.74 1.85
N HIS A 94 20.32 -7.85 3.15
CA HIS A 94 19.50 -6.91 3.92
C HIS A 94 20.26 -5.67 4.44
N ASP A 95 21.49 -5.42 3.97
CA ASP A 95 22.44 -4.46 4.54
C ASP A 95 22.25 -3.02 4.06
#